data_AF-A0AB35R4F6-F1
#
_entry.id   AF-A0AB35R4F6-F1
#
_cell.length_a   1.000
_cell.length_b   1.000
_cell.length_c   1.000
_cell.angle_alpha   90.00
_cell.angle_beta   90.00
_cell.angle_gamma   90.00
#
_symmetry.space_group_name_H-M   'P 1'
#
loop_
_entity.id
_entity.type
_entity.pdbx_description
1 polymer ?
#
loop_
_entity_poly.entity_id
_entity_poly.type
_entity_poly.pdbx_seq_one_letter_code
_entity_poly.pdbx_strand_id
1 'polypeptide(L)'
;MSQRTIQAHLPLRAIAKLYIQSVEQQWHEDAQLPLKNYLGTLSGFDLAKVDSPEEWATTALDQHGFLIQQFTRMLALFNDTYGHVFARDAGDIDLKDVVHNDRILVVLIPALEISSSEAATLGRLYVSQLAMILSQDLGEKLEGKPDDILVIRKYKDRFPFLWICDEVGAYYTEKLG
;
A
#
# COMPACT_ATOMS: atom_id res chain seq x y z
N MET A 1 10.17 -4.09 -0.03
CA MET A 1 10.50 -2.70 0.38
C MET A 1 10.22 -2.57 1.86
N SER A 2 11.13 -1.99 2.65
CA SER A 2 10.89 -1.82 4.10
C SER A 2 9.97 -0.62 4.36
N GLN A 3 9.10 -0.71 5.36
CA GLN A 3 8.16 0.36 5.73
C GLN A 3 8.86 1.70 6.06
N ARG A 4 10.07 1.65 6.60
CA ARG A 4 10.92 2.84 6.82
C ARG A 4 11.29 3.54 5.52
N THR A 5 11.50 2.79 4.45
CA THR A 5 11.78 3.37 3.13
C THR A 5 10.60 4.18 2.65
N ILE A 6 9.37 3.69 2.87
CA ILE A 6 8.14 4.42 2.54
C ILE A 6 8.04 5.68 3.39
N GLN A 7 8.21 5.58 4.72
CA GLN A 7 8.17 6.74 5.62
C GLN A 7 9.20 7.82 5.27
N ALA A 8 10.42 7.42 4.88
CA ALA A 8 11.47 8.35 4.49
C ALA A 8 11.15 9.12 3.20
N HIS A 9 10.36 8.53 2.31
CA HIS A 9 10.00 9.11 1.01
C HIS A 9 8.60 9.74 0.97
N LEU A 10 7.83 9.64 2.05
CA LEU A 10 6.52 10.27 2.16
C LEU A 10 6.56 11.81 2.12
N PRO A 11 7.48 12.51 2.83
CA PRO A 11 7.48 13.97 2.83
C PRO A 11 7.58 14.55 1.41
N LEU A 12 6.88 15.66 1.15
CA LEU A 12 6.83 16.29 -0.19
C LEU A 12 8.23 16.56 -0.75
N ARG A 13 9.15 16.95 0.12
CA ARG A 13 10.56 17.17 -0.24
C ARG A 13 11.26 15.92 -0.75
N ALA A 14 10.96 14.77 -0.18
CA ALA A 14 11.53 13.51 -0.62
C ALA A 14 10.90 13.04 -1.94
N ILE A 15 9.58 13.24 -2.11
CA ILE A 15 8.89 12.96 -3.39
C ILE A 15 9.43 13.86 -4.51
N ALA A 16 9.59 15.17 -4.26
CA ALA A 16 10.18 16.10 -5.24
C ALA A 16 11.60 15.70 -5.62
N LYS A 17 12.43 15.29 -4.65
CA LYS A 17 13.78 14.76 -4.92
C LYS A 17 13.74 13.48 -5.75
N LEU A 18 12.81 12.57 -5.49
CA LEU A 18 12.62 11.38 -6.32
C LEU A 18 12.25 11.73 -7.76
N TYR A 19 11.37 12.73 -7.95
CA TYR A 19 11.03 13.22 -9.28
C TYR A 19 12.25 13.80 -10.00
N ILE A 20 13.01 14.69 -9.35
CA ILE A 20 14.24 15.26 -9.92
C ILE A 20 15.22 14.15 -10.30
N GLN A 21 15.48 13.22 -9.37
CA GLN A 21 16.35 12.07 -9.61
C GLN A 21 15.87 11.25 -10.81
N SER A 22 14.56 11.02 -10.92
CA SER A 22 13.98 10.25 -12.02
C SER A 22 14.22 10.89 -13.39
N VAL A 23 14.17 12.22 -13.46
CA VAL A 23 14.43 13.00 -14.68
C VAL A 23 15.92 13.01 -15.01
N GLU A 24 16.77 13.29 -14.02
CA GLU A 24 18.24 13.32 -14.18
C GLU A 24 18.81 11.97 -14.63
N GLN A 25 18.31 10.89 -14.03
CA GLN A 25 18.75 9.52 -14.30
C GLN A 25 17.98 8.86 -15.45
N GLN A 26 17.10 9.60 -16.13
CA GLN A 26 16.32 9.12 -17.28
C GLN A 26 15.61 7.79 -16.99
N TRP A 27 14.93 7.71 -15.84
CA TRP A 27 14.10 6.54 -15.51
C TRP A 27 13.01 6.30 -16.57
N HIS A 28 12.48 5.07 -16.62
CA HIS A 28 11.37 4.76 -17.51
C HIS A 28 10.16 5.66 -17.25
N GLU A 29 9.43 6.02 -18.30
CA GLU A 29 8.30 6.96 -18.23
C GLU A 29 7.23 6.51 -17.22
N ASP A 30 6.96 5.20 -17.16
CA ASP A 30 6.01 4.61 -16.20
C ASP A 30 6.34 4.91 -14.73
N ALA A 31 7.62 5.12 -14.39
CA ALA A 31 8.04 5.49 -13.04
C ALA A 31 7.99 7.02 -12.81
N GLN A 32 8.25 7.81 -13.85
CA GLN A 32 8.26 9.26 -13.78
C GLN A 32 6.85 9.87 -13.77
N LEU A 33 5.96 9.33 -14.61
CA LEU A 33 4.64 9.88 -14.87
C LEU A 33 3.77 9.99 -13.61
N PRO A 34 3.72 8.98 -12.70
CA PRO A 34 2.97 9.10 -11.46
C PRO A 34 3.48 10.21 -10.54
N LEU A 35 4.81 10.36 -10.42
CA LEU A 35 5.43 11.41 -9.61
C LEU A 35 5.10 12.80 -10.17
N LYS A 36 5.25 12.97 -11.48
CA LYS A 36 4.93 14.20 -12.19
C LYS A 36 3.46 14.58 -12.02
N ASN A 37 2.57 13.62 -12.25
CA ASN A 37 1.13 13.84 -12.14
C ASN A 37 0.75 14.24 -10.71
N TYR A 38 1.24 13.50 -9.71
CA TYR A 38 0.97 13.81 -8.31
C TYR A 38 1.39 15.24 -7.95
N LEU A 39 2.65 15.61 -8.23
CA LEU A 39 3.16 16.95 -7.97
C LEU A 39 2.36 18.02 -8.74
N GLY A 40 1.95 17.73 -9.98
CA GLY A 40 1.10 18.62 -10.78
C GLY A 40 -0.34 18.76 -10.29
N THR A 41 -0.85 17.82 -9.50
CA THR A 41 -2.20 17.93 -8.88
C THR A 41 -2.22 18.78 -7.61
N LEU A 42 -1.06 19.05 -6.99
CA LEU A 42 -0.99 19.87 -5.79
C LEU A 42 -1.23 21.34 -6.13
N SER A 43 -2.24 21.94 -5.51
CA SER A 43 -2.64 23.31 -5.82
C SER A 43 -1.55 24.32 -5.43
N GLY A 44 -1.08 25.08 -6.42
CA GLY A 44 0.01 26.04 -6.24
C GLY A 44 1.41 25.43 -6.26
N PHE A 45 1.56 24.14 -6.59
CA PHE A 45 2.86 23.54 -6.83
C PHE A 45 3.30 23.77 -8.28
N ASP A 46 4.42 24.45 -8.47
CA ASP A 46 5.01 24.68 -9.79
C ASP A 46 6.15 23.68 -10.03
N LEU A 47 5.97 22.80 -11.02
CA LEU A 47 6.98 21.81 -11.40
C LEU A 47 8.29 22.46 -11.90
N ALA A 48 8.24 23.69 -12.42
CA ALA A 48 9.44 24.41 -12.83
C ALA A 48 10.32 24.84 -11.64
N LYS A 49 9.77 24.82 -10.42
CA LYS A 49 10.43 25.21 -9.17
C LYS A 49 10.60 24.03 -8.22
N VAL A 50 10.56 22.81 -8.76
CA VAL A 50 10.64 21.58 -7.95
C VAL A 50 11.97 21.45 -7.20
N ASP A 51 13.02 22.13 -7.65
CA ASP A 51 14.35 22.19 -7.04
C ASP A 51 14.53 23.32 -6.01
N SER A 52 13.54 24.22 -5.87
CA SER A 52 13.54 25.37 -4.95
C SER A 52 12.43 25.26 -3.88
N PRO A 53 12.60 24.44 -2.81
CA PRO A 53 11.59 24.23 -1.77
C PRO A 53 11.09 25.48 -1.04
N GLU A 54 11.90 26.53 -0.99
CA GLU A 54 11.57 27.83 -0.41
C GLU A 54 10.56 28.63 -1.23
N GLU A 55 10.42 28.32 -2.53
CA GLU A 55 9.47 28.96 -3.43
C GLU A 55 8.13 28.22 -3.53
N TRP A 56 8.00 27.07 -2.88
CA TRP A 56 6.76 26.30 -2.91
C TRP A 56 5.64 27.02 -2.17
N ALA A 57 4.45 27.03 -2.77
CA ALA A 57 3.29 27.61 -2.13
C ALA A 57 2.96 26.87 -0.82
N THR A 58 2.67 27.61 0.25
CA THR A 58 2.23 27.05 1.52
C THR A 58 0.99 26.16 1.36
N THR A 59 0.11 26.50 0.42
CA THR A 59 -1.07 25.68 0.08
C THR A 59 -0.71 24.26 -0.36
N ALA A 60 0.35 24.08 -1.13
CA ALA A 60 0.79 22.76 -1.59
C ALA A 60 1.37 21.94 -0.42
N LEU A 61 2.13 22.60 0.46
CA LEU A 61 2.65 21.98 1.69
C LEU A 61 1.53 21.54 2.63
N ASP A 62 0.52 22.39 2.84
CA ASP A 62 -0.63 22.11 3.70
C ASP A 62 -1.49 20.97 3.12
N GLN A 63 -1.81 21.02 1.82
CA GLN A 63 -2.58 19.97 1.15
C GLN A 63 -1.91 18.60 1.28
N HIS A 64 -0.61 18.54 0.99
CA HIS A 64 0.17 17.33 1.14
C HIS A 64 0.25 16.88 2.62
N GLY A 65 0.42 17.83 3.54
CA GLY A 65 0.42 17.58 4.98
C GLY A 65 -0.86 16.91 5.47
N PHE A 66 -2.03 17.41 5.05
CA PHE A 66 -3.32 16.82 5.41
C PHE A 66 -3.49 15.39 4.86
N LEU A 67 -3.04 15.14 3.63
CA LEU A 67 -3.07 13.79 3.04
C LEU A 67 -2.21 12.82 3.86
N ILE A 68 -0.98 13.20 4.19
CA ILE A 68 -0.05 12.31 4.89
C ILE A 68 -0.46 12.04 6.34
N GLN A 69 -1.07 13.01 7.02
CA GLN A 69 -1.56 12.80 8.39
C GLN A 69 -2.49 11.59 8.51
N GLN A 70 -3.24 11.26 7.46
CA GLN A 70 -4.10 10.08 7.40
C GLN A 70 -3.29 8.77 7.41
N PHE A 71 -2.11 8.76 6.80
CA PHE A 71 -1.22 7.60 6.71
C PHE A 71 -0.26 7.50 7.89
N THR A 72 0.18 8.63 8.47
CA THR A 72 1.18 8.65 9.55
C THR A 72 0.76 7.81 10.76
N ARG A 73 -0.51 7.91 11.18
CA ARG A 73 -1.01 7.12 12.31
C ARG A 73 -0.93 5.62 12.04
N MET A 74 -1.36 5.20 10.85
CA MET A 74 -1.34 3.81 10.42
C MET A 74 0.11 3.28 10.34
N LEU A 75 1.02 4.06 9.75
CA LEU A 75 2.43 3.69 9.61
C LEU A 75 3.17 3.64 10.95
N ALA A 76 2.81 4.50 11.90
CA ALA A 76 3.35 4.47 13.27
C ALA A 76 2.88 3.22 14.02
N LEU A 77 1.59 2.86 13.92
CA LEU A 77 1.05 1.61 14.49
C LEU A 77 1.84 0.38 14.02
N PHE A 78 2.16 0.30 12.72
CA PHE A 78 2.94 -0.82 12.17
C PHE A 78 4.38 -0.86 12.68
N ASN A 79 5.05 0.30 12.77
CA ASN A 79 6.46 0.34 13.13
C ASN A 79 6.72 0.22 14.64
N ASP A 80 5.83 0.79 15.45
CA ASP A 80 6.05 0.97 16.88
C ASP A 80 5.28 -0.07 17.70
N THR A 81 3.97 -0.20 17.47
CA THR A 81 3.11 -1.14 18.23
C THR A 81 3.26 -2.57 17.73
N TYR A 82 3.21 -2.77 16.42
CA TYR A 82 3.22 -4.11 15.81
C TYR A 82 4.52 -4.44 15.08
N GLY A 83 5.61 -3.71 15.32
CA GLY A 83 6.89 -3.95 14.66
C GLY A 83 7.53 -5.32 14.97
N HIS A 84 7.03 -6.01 16.00
CA HIS A 84 7.39 -7.38 16.34
C HIS A 84 6.61 -8.44 15.53
N VAL A 85 5.47 -8.08 14.94
CA VAL A 85 4.64 -8.92 14.06
C VAL A 85 4.96 -8.62 12.60
N PHE A 86 4.96 -7.34 12.23
CA PHE A 86 5.37 -6.87 10.91
C PHE A 86 6.88 -6.67 10.92
N ALA A 87 7.60 -7.78 10.72
CA ALA A 87 9.05 -7.81 10.69
C ALA A 87 9.60 -6.72 9.76
N ARG A 88 10.70 -6.09 10.19
CA ARG A 88 11.34 -4.96 9.47
C ARG A 88 12.05 -5.41 8.19
N ASP A 89 12.25 -6.71 8.08
CA ASP A 89 13.02 -7.46 7.10
C ASP A 89 12.16 -8.60 6.50
N ALA A 90 12.74 -9.79 6.28
CA ALA A 90 12.00 -10.92 5.75
C ALA A 90 11.10 -11.50 6.83
N GLY A 91 9.79 -11.23 6.74
CA GLY A 91 8.80 -11.88 7.60
C GLY A 91 8.70 -13.38 7.32
N ASP A 92 8.38 -14.16 8.35
CA ASP A 92 8.20 -15.61 8.25
C ASP A 92 6.94 -16.00 7.44
N ILE A 93 5.98 -15.08 7.33
CA ILE A 93 4.68 -15.29 6.68
C ILE A 93 4.58 -14.37 5.45
N ASP A 94 4.41 -14.97 4.29
CA ASP A 94 4.04 -14.29 3.05
C ASP A 94 2.60 -14.67 2.67
N LEU A 95 1.69 -13.69 2.65
CA LEU A 95 0.29 -13.93 2.29
C LEU A 95 0.12 -14.46 0.87
N LYS A 96 1.03 -14.12 -0.05
CA LYS A 96 0.97 -14.65 -1.41
C LYS A 96 1.22 -16.15 -1.43
N ASP A 97 2.22 -16.59 -0.69
CA ASP A 97 2.55 -18.01 -0.49
C ASP A 97 1.43 -18.75 0.27
N VAL A 98 0.75 -18.09 1.21
CA VAL A 98 -0.43 -18.66 1.88
C VAL A 98 -1.55 -18.97 0.87
N VAL A 99 -1.85 -18.04 -0.03
CA VAL A 99 -2.90 -18.21 -1.05
C VAL A 99 -2.49 -19.18 -2.15
N HIS A 100 -1.23 -19.14 -2.60
CA HIS A 100 -0.77 -19.93 -3.76
C HIS A 100 -0.42 -21.38 -3.44
N ASN A 101 -0.13 -21.69 -2.17
CA ASN A 101 0.28 -23.02 -1.72
C ASN A 101 -0.67 -23.61 -0.66
N ASP A 102 -1.90 -23.08 -0.56
CA ASP A 102 -2.95 -23.56 0.35
C ASP A 102 -2.48 -23.72 1.80
N ARG A 103 -1.69 -22.75 2.29
CA ARG A 103 -1.21 -22.79 3.68
C ARG A 103 -2.31 -22.35 4.64
N ILE A 104 -2.25 -22.90 5.84
CA ILE A 104 -3.16 -22.51 6.92
C ILE A 104 -2.57 -21.31 7.65
N LEU A 105 -3.30 -20.21 7.67
CA LEU A 105 -2.98 -19.01 8.44
C LEU A 105 -4.14 -18.67 9.37
N VAL A 106 -3.83 -18.45 10.65
CA VAL A 106 -4.77 -17.95 11.66
C VAL A 106 -4.27 -16.61 12.15
N VAL A 107 -5.09 -15.57 11.98
CA VAL A 107 -4.80 -14.21 12.46
C VAL A 107 -5.72 -13.91 13.64
N LEU A 108 -5.14 -13.60 14.78
CA LEU A 108 -5.87 -13.21 15.98
C LEU A 108 -5.69 -11.72 16.22
N ILE A 109 -6.78 -10.96 16.18
CA ILE A 109 -6.78 -9.53 16.51
C ILE A 109 -7.19 -9.39 17.98
N PRO A 110 -6.35 -8.82 18.85
CA PRO A 110 -6.60 -8.76 20.29
C PRO A 110 -7.64 -7.67 20.64
N ALA A 111 -8.90 -7.91 20.29
CA ALA A 111 -10.00 -6.92 20.37
C ALA A 111 -10.28 -6.38 21.79
N LEU A 112 -9.79 -7.03 22.85
CA LEU A 112 -9.93 -6.57 24.23
C LEU A 112 -8.80 -5.64 24.69
N GLU A 113 -7.66 -5.65 23.99
CA GLU A 113 -6.46 -4.89 24.37
C GLU A 113 -6.31 -3.59 23.57
N ILE A 114 -7.04 -3.47 22.46
CA ILE A 114 -6.92 -2.36 21.51
C ILE A 114 -8.26 -1.69 21.27
N SER A 115 -8.23 -0.45 20.79
CA SER A 115 -9.46 0.25 20.43
C SER A 115 -10.14 -0.41 19.23
N SER A 116 -11.47 -0.25 19.13
CA SER A 116 -12.24 -0.75 17.98
C SER A 116 -11.74 -0.19 16.64
N SER A 117 -11.29 1.07 16.61
CA SER A 117 -10.71 1.71 15.43
C SER A 117 -9.40 1.08 14.97
N GLU A 118 -8.54 0.70 15.94
CA GLU A 118 -7.27 0.02 15.65
C GLU A 118 -7.52 -1.42 15.17
N ALA A 119 -8.40 -2.16 15.83
CA ALA A 119 -8.81 -3.50 15.40
C ALA A 119 -9.35 -3.50 13.96
N ALA A 120 -10.22 -2.54 13.66
CA ALA A 120 -10.77 -2.36 12.32
C ALA A 120 -9.68 -2.03 11.29
N THR A 121 -8.69 -1.20 11.65
CA THR A 121 -7.57 -0.83 10.77
C THR A 121 -6.69 -2.05 10.44
N LEU A 122 -6.39 -2.90 11.41
CA LEU A 122 -5.63 -4.14 11.18
C LEU A 122 -6.40 -5.12 10.29
N GLY A 123 -7.69 -5.31 10.56
CA GLY A 123 -8.54 -6.15 9.74
C GLY A 123 -8.64 -5.66 8.30
N ARG A 124 -8.84 -4.34 8.09
CA ARG A 124 -8.82 -3.73 6.76
C ARG A 124 -7.52 -3.98 6.03
N LEU A 125 -6.39 -3.83 6.71
CA LEU A 125 -5.08 -4.07 6.08
C LEU A 125 -4.98 -5.51 5.58
N TYR A 126 -5.32 -6.48 6.42
CA TYR A 126 -5.25 -7.90 6.06
C TYR A 126 -6.15 -8.24 4.87
N VAL A 127 -7.41 -7.83 4.96
CA VAL A 127 -8.42 -7.98 3.89
C VAL A 127 -7.95 -7.34 2.58
N SER A 128 -7.44 -6.11 2.64
CA SER A 128 -7.00 -5.36 1.46
C SER A 128 -5.79 -6.02 0.82
N GLN A 129 -4.85 -6.52 1.62
CA GLN A 129 -3.67 -7.22 1.11
C GLN A 129 -4.09 -8.51 0.39
N LEU A 130 -5.01 -9.29 0.95
CA LEU A 130 -5.54 -10.49 0.32
C LEU A 130 -6.27 -10.15 -1.00
N ALA A 131 -7.11 -9.12 -0.99
CA ALA A 131 -7.81 -8.65 -2.19
C ALA A 131 -6.84 -8.19 -3.29
N MET A 132 -5.76 -7.49 -2.93
CA MET A 132 -4.72 -7.07 -3.87
C MET A 132 -4.00 -8.27 -4.50
N ILE A 133 -3.62 -9.27 -3.71
CA ILE A 133 -2.99 -10.51 -4.21
C ILE A 133 -3.92 -11.19 -5.23
N LEU A 134 -5.17 -11.41 -4.85
CA LEU A 134 -6.15 -12.05 -5.72
C LEU A 134 -6.42 -11.24 -7.00
N SER A 135 -6.48 -9.91 -6.91
CA SER A 135 -6.66 -9.04 -8.08
C SER A 135 -5.48 -9.11 -9.04
N GLN A 136 -4.25 -9.18 -8.53
CA GLN A 136 -3.05 -9.34 -9.36
C GLN A 136 -3.05 -10.71 -10.07
N ASP A 137 -3.46 -11.77 -9.36
CA ASP A 137 -3.51 -13.12 -9.93
C ASP A 137 -4.62 -13.30 -10.98
N LEU A 138 -5.72 -12.55 -10.85
CA LEU A 138 -6.84 -12.56 -11.80
C LEU A 138 -6.48 -11.88 -13.12
N GLY A 139 -5.49 -11.00 -13.13
CA GLY A 139 -4.93 -10.40 -14.34
C GLY A 139 -4.48 -8.95 -14.13
N GLU A 140 -3.18 -8.75 -13.96
CA GLU A 140 -2.55 -7.43 -13.89
C GLU A 140 -2.39 -6.78 -15.28
N LYS A 141 -2.28 -7.59 -16.35
CA LYS A 141 -2.05 -7.11 -17.73
C LYS A 141 -3.36 -7.00 -18.50
N LEU A 142 -3.63 -5.82 -19.06
CA LEU A 142 -4.81 -5.54 -19.89
C LEU A 142 -4.76 -6.21 -21.26
N GLU A 143 -3.56 -6.54 -21.76
CA GLU A 143 -3.35 -7.06 -23.12
C GLU A 143 -2.47 -8.32 -23.14
N GLY A 144 -2.79 -9.24 -24.06
CA GLY A 144 -2.15 -10.56 -24.19
C GLY A 144 -3.17 -11.71 -24.30
N LYS A 145 -2.66 -12.94 -24.42
CA LYS A 145 -3.54 -14.11 -24.47
C LYS A 145 -4.00 -14.47 -23.05
N PRO A 146 -5.26 -14.92 -22.86
CA PRO A 146 -5.77 -15.32 -21.55
C PRO A 146 -4.88 -16.33 -20.81
N ASP A 147 -4.27 -17.28 -21.52
CA ASP A 147 -3.37 -18.28 -20.93
C ASP A 147 -2.05 -17.68 -20.40
N ASP A 148 -1.65 -16.51 -20.91
CA ASP A 148 -0.42 -15.81 -20.49
C ASP A 148 -0.70 -14.74 -19.41
N ILE A 149 -1.97 -14.31 -19.25
CA ILE A 149 -2.38 -13.23 -18.33
C ILE A 149 -3.03 -13.79 -17.05
N LEU A 150 -3.86 -14.83 -17.15
CA LEU A 150 -4.59 -15.40 -16.00
C LEU A 150 -3.70 -16.39 -15.24
N VAL A 151 -2.85 -15.86 -14.37
CA VAL A 151 -1.98 -16.68 -13.51
C VAL A 151 -2.80 -17.56 -12.56
N ILE A 152 -4.04 -17.18 -12.22
CA ILE A 152 -4.93 -17.98 -11.37
C ILE A 152 -5.16 -19.42 -11.87
N ARG A 153 -5.08 -19.68 -13.18
CA ARG A 153 -5.18 -21.05 -13.74
C ARG A 153 -4.07 -21.97 -13.23
N LYS A 154 -2.91 -21.39 -12.89
CA LYS A 154 -1.75 -22.11 -12.34
C LYS A 154 -2.00 -22.61 -10.92
N TYR A 155 -2.80 -21.88 -10.14
CA TYR A 155 -3.13 -22.19 -8.74
C TYR A 155 -4.48 -22.88 -8.58
N LYS A 156 -5.03 -23.41 -9.69
CA LYS A 156 -6.27 -24.17 -9.65
C LYS A 156 -6.00 -25.52 -8.98
N ASP A 157 -6.39 -25.67 -7.73
CA ASP A 157 -6.42 -26.96 -7.05
C ASP A 157 -7.81 -27.63 -7.13
N ARG A 158 -7.87 -28.91 -6.75
CA ARG A 158 -9.10 -29.72 -6.68
C ARG A 158 -10.07 -29.18 -5.63
N PHE A 159 -9.55 -28.55 -4.57
CA PHE A 159 -10.33 -28.06 -3.44
C PHE A 159 -10.35 -26.53 -3.42
N PRO A 160 -11.44 -25.90 -2.94
CA PRO A 160 -11.49 -24.46 -2.80
C PRO A 160 -10.60 -23.99 -1.64
N PHE A 161 -9.87 -22.88 -1.85
CA PHE A 161 -9.22 -22.16 -0.77
C PHE A 161 -10.28 -21.52 0.14
N LEU A 162 -10.22 -21.81 1.43
CA LEU A 162 -11.20 -21.36 2.41
C LEU A 162 -10.68 -20.16 3.19
N TRP A 163 -11.38 -19.03 3.07
CA TRP A 163 -11.12 -17.83 3.86
C TRP A 163 -12.32 -17.52 4.77
N ILE A 164 -12.14 -17.75 6.07
CA ILE A 164 -13.16 -17.49 7.09
C ILE A 164 -12.77 -16.22 7.85
N CYS A 165 -13.69 -15.27 7.91
CA CYS A 165 -13.61 -14.09 8.77
C CYS A 165 -14.74 -14.16 9.78
N ASP A 166 -14.42 -14.19 11.08
CA ASP A 166 -15.41 -14.21 12.15
C ASP A 166 -16.17 -12.88 12.26
N GLU A 167 -15.47 -11.75 12.08
CA GLU A 167 -15.99 -10.40 12.31
C GLU A 167 -15.83 -9.47 11.09
N VAL A 168 -16.37 -9.87 9.93
CA VAL A 168 -16.32 -9.08 8.68
C VAL A 168 -16.82 -7.64 8.89
N GLY A 169 -17.90 -7.46 9.66
CA GLY A 169 -18.49 -6.15 9.91
C GLY A 169 -17.59 -5.19 10.71
N ALA A 170 -16.65 -5.73 11.51
CA ALA A 170 -15.69 -4.92 12.25
C ALA A 170 -14.56 -4.41 11.36
N TYR A 171 -14.25 -5.12 10.27
CA TYR A 171 -13.16 -4.75 9.35
C TYR A 171 -13.65 -3.79 8.27
N TYR A 172 -14.81 -4.02 7.66
CA TYR A 172 -15.33 -3.17 6.59
C TYR A 172 -16.13 -1.99 7.18
N THR A 173 -15.53 -0.80 7.27
CA THR A 173 -16.22 0.38 7.84
C THR A 173 -16.88 1.30 6.82
N GLU A 174 -16.84 1.03 5.52
CA GLU A 174 -17.72 1.69 4.54
C GLU A 174 -18.21 0.67 3.50
N LYS A 175 -19.54 0.60 3.38
CA LYS A 175 -20.36 -0.25 2.50
C LYS A 175 -19.60 -1.16 1.52
N LEU A 176 -19.73 -2.47 1.72
CA LEU A 176 -19.74 -3.42 0.60
C LEU A 176 -20.93 -3.03 -0.29
N GLY A 177 -20.66 -2.33 -1.38
CA GLY A 177 -21.62 -1.89 -2.39
C GLY A 177 -20.99 -2.02 -3.76
#